data_AF-A0A925CHX9-F1
#
_entry.id   AF-A0A925CHX9-F1
#
_cell.length_a   1.000
_cell.length_b   1.000
_cell.length_c   1.000
_cell.angle_alpha   90.00
_cell.angle_beta   90.00
_cell.angle_gamma   90.00
#
_symmetry.space_group_name_H-M   'P 1'
#
loop_
_entity.id
_entity.type
_entity.pdbx_description
1 polymer ?
#
loop_
_entity_poly.entity_id
_entity_poly.type
_entity_poly.pdbx_seq_one_letter_code
_entity_poly.pdbx_strand_id
1 'polypeptide(L)'
;MYGDQALFVRRTLFEQLGGFPNRPILEDVAFCELLIAVTTPLLLSPSVVTDARKFLKMGLWRNFLRVLLIIFYVEFHLPVLPRSFFQDVR
;
A
#
# COMPACT_ATOMS: atom_id res chain seq x y z
N MET A 1 7.13 -2.25 0.85
CA MET A 1 6.79 -1.61 -0.44
C MET A 1 5.53 -0.81 -0.16
N TYR A 2 5.62 0.53 -0.18
CA TYR A 2 4.42 1.36 -0.05
C TYR A 2 3.74 1.40 -1.43
N GLY A 3 2.44 1.73 -1.50
CA GLY A 3 1.63 1.60 -2.72
C GLY A 3 2.04 2.48 -3.93
N ASP A 4 3.26 3.02 -3.94
CA ASP A 4 3.91 3.70 -5.06
C ASP A 4 4.60 2.72 -6.03
N GLN A 5 4.80 1.48 -5.62
CA GLN A 5 5.45 0.45 -6.43
C GLN A 5 4.43 -0.43 -7.15
N ALA A 6 4.58 -0.58 -8.47
CA ALA A 6 3.77 -1.49 -9.27
C ALA A 6 4.18 -2.94 -8.99
N LEU A 7 3.33 -3.68 -8.27
CA LEU A 7 3.57 -5.07 -7.92
C LEU A 7 3.09 -6.01 -9.03
N PHE A 8 3.98 -6.88 -9.52
CA PHE A 8 3.66 -7.94 -10.48
C PHE A 8 4.01 -9.31 -9.90
N VAL A 9 3.00 -10.19 -9.79
CA VAL A 9 3.15 -11.53 -9.20
C VAL A 9 2.51 -12.57 -10.13
N ARG A 10 3.11 -13.76 -10.22
CA ARG A 10 2.52 -14.88 -10.95
C ARG A 10 1.21 -15.29 -10.28
N ARG A 11 0.15 -15.46 -11.08
CA ARG A 11 -1.18 -15.85 -10.60
C ARG A 11 -1.16 -17.07 -9.67
N THR A 12 -0.38 -18.10 -10.03
CA THR A 12 -0.26 -19.32 -9.22
C THR A 12 0.31 -19.05 -7.83
N LEU A 13 1.31 -18.18 -7.72
CA LEU A 13 1.90 -17.79 -6.43
C LEU A 13 0.93 -16.93 -5.60
N PHE A 14 0.20 -16.03 -6.27
CA PHE A 14 -0.84 -15.22 -5.61
C PHE A 14 -1.93 -16.10 -4.99
N GLU A 15 -2.44 -17.07 -5.74
CA GLU A 15 -3.45 -18.03 -5.25
C GLU A 15 -2.90 -18.94 -4.15
N GLN A 16 -1.64 -19.39 -4.26
CA GLN A 16 -0.97 -20.20 -3.24
C GLN A 16 -0.81 -19.47 -1.89
N LEU A 17 -0.57 -18.16 -1.93
CA LEU A 17 -0.44 -17.32 -0.74
C LEU A 17 -1.80 -16.86 -0.17
N GLY A 18 -2.92 -17.26 -0.79
CA GLY A 18 -4.26 -16.87 -0.35
C GLY A 18 -4.67 -15.45 -0.74
N GLY A 19 -3.94 -14.81 -1.66
CA GLY A 19 -4.20 -13.45 -2.13
C GLY A 19 -3.93 -12.36 -1.10
N PHE A 20 -4.59 -11.20 -1.24
CA PHE A 20 -4.43 -10.10 -0.31
C PHE A 20 -5.07 -10.44 1.05
N PRO A 21 -4.34 -10.30 2.17
CA PRO A 21 -4.89 -10.49 3.50
C PRO A 21 -6.07 -9.54 3.73
N ASN A 22 -7.11 -10.01 4.43
CA ASN A 22 -8.26 -9.18 4.81
C ASN A 22 -7.88 -8.22 5.95
N ARG A 23 -7.06 -7.22 5.63
CA ARG A 23 -6.62 -6.15 6.53
C ARG A 23 -7.22 -4.85 6.01
N PRO A 24 -7.80 -3.99 6.87
CA PRO A 24 -8.45 -2.76 6.43
C PRO A 24 -7.50 -1.76 5.76
N ILE A 25 -6.18 -1.89 6.00
CA ILE A 25 -5.11 -1.05 5.48
C ILE A 25 -3.85 -1.89 5.30
N LEU A 26 -2.96 -1.45 4.40
CA LEU A 26 -1.65 -2.07 4.20
C LEU A 26 -1.76 -3.56 3.84
N GLU A 27 -2.84 -3.93 3.16
CA GLU A 27 -3.06 -5.28 2.64
C GLU A 27 -1.96 -5.67 1.65
N ASP A 28 -1.48 -4.68 0.89
CA ASP A 28 -0.34 -4.76 -0.03
C ASP A 28 0.98 -4.98 0.71
N VAL A 29 1.24 -4.26 1.80
CA VAL A 29 2.45 -4.46 2.63
C VAL A 29 2.45 -5.85 3.24
N ALA A 30 1.33 -6.27 3.84
CA ALA A 30 1.19 -7.60 4.44
C ALA A 30 1.35 -8.71 3.39
N PHE A 31 0.82 -8.50 2.18
CA PHE A 31 1.05 -9.43 1.07
C PHE A 31 2.52 -9.45 0.62
N CYS A 32 3.20 -8.30 0.60
CA CYS A 32 4.63 -8.22 0.31
C CYS A 32 5.49 -8.94 1.37
N GLU A 33 5.11 -8.86 2.65
CA GLU A 33 5.78 -9.62 3.73
C GLU A 33 5.68 -11.14 3.48
N LEU A 34 4.50 -11.63 3.06
CA LEU A 34 4.31 -13.03 2.67
C LEU A 34 5.15 -13.41 1.44
N LEU A 35 5.23 -12.52 0.44
CA LEU A 35 6.04 -12.76 -0.76
C LEU A 35 7.53 -12.86 -0.46
N ILE A 36 8.08 -11.92 0.32
CA ILE A 36 9.51 -11.89 0.67
C ILE A 36 9.90 -13.14 1.46
N ALA A 37 8.98 -13.74 2.21
CA ALA A 37 9.21 -15.00 2.92
C ALA A 37 9.35 -16.22 1.98
N VAL A 38 8.81 -16.18 0.77
CA VAL A 38 8.78 -17.33 -0.17
C VAL A 38 9.54 -17.10 -1.47
N THR A 39 9.90 -15.85 -1.79
CA THR A 39 10.60 -15.50 -3.02
C THR A 39 11.46 -14.24 -2.85
N THR A 40 12.48 -14.11 -3.70
CA THR A 40 13.31 -12.91 -3.76
C THR A 40 12.69 -11.94 -4.76
N PRO A 41 12.22 -10.75 -4.34
CA PRO A 41 11.64 -9.77 -5.26
C PRO A 41 12.70 -9.22 -6.22
N LEU A 42 12.29 -9.02 -7.48
CA LEU A 42 13.12 -8.38 -8.51
C LEU A 42 12.61 -6.97 -8.78
N LEU A 43 13.48 -5.98 -8.63
CA LEU A 43 13.19 -4.60 -9.02
C LEU A 43 13.43 -4.45 -10.53
N LEU A 44 12.38 -4.06 -11.25
CA LEU A 44 12.48 -3.75 -12.67
C LEU A 44 12.84 -2.27 -12.83
N SER A 45 13.81 -1.98 -13.72
CA SER A 45 14.22 -0.61 -14.06
C SER A 45 13.16 0.31 -14.68
N PRO A 46 12.15 -0.16 -15.47
CA PRO A 46 11.14 0.74 -16.01
C PRO A 46 10.31 1.41 -14.91
N SER A 47 10.17 2.73 -15.00
CA SER A 47 9.27 3.50 -14.15
C SER A 47 7.86 3.55 -14.73
N VAL A 48 6.87 3.60 -13.85
CA VAL A 48 5.47 3.84 -14.23
C VAL A 48 5.17 5.31 -13.99
N VAL A 49 4.70 6.01 -15.02
CA VAL A 49 4.27 7.41 -14.89
C VAL A 49 2.84 7.43 -14.37
N THR A 50 2.67 7.93 -13.15
CA THR A 50 1.34 8.15 -12.54
C THR A 50 1.00 9.64 -12.49
N ASP A 51 -0.27 9.95 -12.57
CA ASP A 51 -0.76 11.34 -12.58
C ASP A 51 -1.18 11.80 -11.18
N ALA A 52 -0.81 13.03 -10.80
CA ALA A 52 -1.15 13.65 -9.52
C ALA A 52 -2.62 14.13 -9.41
N ARG A 53 -3.44 14.00 -10.47
CA ARG A 53 -4.85 14.42 -10.53
C ARG A 53 -5.66 14.05 -9.29
N LYS A 54 -5.56 12.80 -8.81
CA LYS A 54 -6.29 12.34 -7.61
C LYS A 54 -5.82 13.10 -6.35
N PHE A 55 -4.51 13.27 -6.19
CA PHE A 55 -3.91 13.98 -5.06
C PHE A 55 -4.33 15.45 -5.03
N LEU A 56 -4.32 16.11 -6.20
CA LEU A 56 -4.74 17.51 -6.35
C LEU A 56 -6.23 17.70 -6.08
N LYS A 57 -7.08 16.80 -6.57
CA LYS A 57 -8.54 16.85 -6.36
C LYS A 57 -8.95 16.70 -4.89
N MET A 58 -8.19 15.94 -4.10
CA MET A 58 -8.46 15.73 -2.67
C MET A 58 -7.87 16.82 -1.76
N GLY A 59 -7.10 17.75 -2.33
CA GLY A 59 -6.43 18.83 -1.60
C GLY A 59 -5.03 18.44 -1.12
N LEU A 60 -4.02 19.20 -1.54
CA LEU A 60 -2.60 18.92 -1.31
C LEU A 60 -2.28 18.73 0.19
N TRP A 61 -2.68 19.69 1.02
CA TRP A 61 -2.39 19.69 2.46
C TRP A 61 -3.18 18.62 3.23
N ARG A 62 -4.45 18.41 2.88
CA ARG A 62 -5.28 17.39 3.50
C ARG A 62 -4.73 16.00 3.22
N ASN A 63 -4.28 15.75 2.00
CA ASN A 63 -3.72 14.46 1.63
C ASN A 63 -2.29 14.27 2.18
N PHE A 64 -1.48 15.33 2.22
CA PHE A 64 -0.17 15.30 2.87
C PHE A 64 -0.27 14.92 4.35
N LEU A 65 -1.15 15.57 5.11
CA LEU A 65 -1.40 15.24 6.52
C LEU A 65 -1.92 13.81 6.69
N ARG A 66 -2.76 13.33 5.77
CA ARG A 66 -3.25 11.94 5.80
C ARG A 66 -2.11 10.94 5.62
N VAL A 67 -1.28 11.10 4.59
CA VAL A 67 -0.13 10.23 4.35
C VAL A 67 0.82 10.26 5.56
N LEU A 68 1.06 11.44 6.12
CA LEU A 68 1.88 11.60 7.32
C LEU A 68 1.31 10.80 8.51
N LEU A 69 0.01 10.91 8.79
CA LEU A 69 -0.66 10.14 9.86
C LEU A 69 -0.58 8.63 9.62
N ILE A 70 -0.67 8.18 8.37
CA ILE A 70 -0.50 6.77 8.01
C ILE A 70 0.93 6.31 8.31
N ILE A 71 1.94 7.08 7.91
CA ILE A 71 3.35 6.77 8.18
C ILE A 71 3.59 6.72 9.69
N PHE A 72 3.12 7.72 10.46
CA PHE A 72 3.24 7.72 11.92
C PHE A 72 2.56 6.52 12.56
N TYR A 73 1.38 6.13 12.07
CA TYR A 73 0.68 4.94 12.54
C TYR A 73 1.49 3.66 12.31
N VAL A 74 2.10 3.51 11.13
CA VAL A 74 2.90 2.33 10.78
C VAL A 74 4.20 2.28 11.58
N GLU A 75 4.93 3.39 11.64
CA GLU A 75 6.27 3.45 12.25
C GLU A 75 6.21 3.41 13.78
N PHE A 76 5.24 4.09 14.40
CA PHE A 76 5.12 4.21 15.85
C PHE A 76 4.09 3.25 16.47
N HIS A 77 3.49 2.35 15.68
CA HIS A 77 2.46 1.41 16.14
C HIS A 77 1.33 2.07 16.96
N LEU A 78 0.94 3.30 16.59
CA LEU A 78 -0.11 4.06 17.26
C LEU A 78 -1.47 3.34 17.15
N PRO A 79 -2.44 3.59 18.04
CA PRO A 79 -3.74 2.95 17.97
C PRO A 79 -4.46 3.24 16.64
N VAL A 80 -5.17 2.23 16.15
CA VAL A 80 -5.86 2.19 14.85
C VAL A 80 -6.65 3.46 14.53
N LEU A 81 -6.29 4.11 13.41
CA LEU A 81 -7.14 5.11 12.77
C LEU A 81 -8.48 4.45 12.38
N PRO A 82 -9.62 5.15 12.54
CA PRO A 82 -10.94 4.58 12.27
C PRO A 82 -11.08 4.19 10.78
N ARG A 83 -11.81 3.11 10.49
CA ARG A 83 -12.04 2.63 9.10
C ARG A 83 -12.53 3.72 8.14
N SER A 84 -13.30 4.69 8.64
CA SER A 84 -13.79 5.84 7.87
C SER A 84 -12.66 6.75 7.35
N PHE A 85 -11.52 6.82 8.05
CA PHE A 85 -10.35 7.60 7.61
C PHE A 85 -9.78 7.07 6.28
N PHE A 86 -9.91 5.76 6.03
CA PHE A 86 -9.33 5.07 4.88
C PHE A 86 -10.30 4.90 3.71
N GLN A 87 -11.62 4.99 3.94
CA GLN A 87 -12.62 4.95 2.87
C GLN A 87 -12.47 6.13 1.90
N ASP A 88 -12.08 7.30 2.41
CA ASP A 88 -11.84 8.50 1.62
C ASP A 88 -10.58 8.45 0.74
N VAL A 89 -9.73 7.43 0.90
CA VAL A 89 -8.44 7.30 0.19
C VAL A 89 -8.58 6.42 -1.06
N ARG A 90 -9.56 5.50 -1.08
CA ARG A 90 -9.82 4.59 -2.22
C ARG A 90 -10.40 5.34 -3.41
#